data_AF-A0A1Y1Y937-F1
#
_entry.id   AF-A0A1Y1Y937-F1
#
_cell.length_a   1.000
_cell.length_b   1.000
_cell.length_c   1.000
_cell.angle_alpha   90.00
_cell.angle_beta   90.00
_cell.angle_gamma   90.00
#
_symmetry.space_group_name_H-M   'P 1'
#
loop_
_entity.id
_entity.type
_entity.pdbx_description
1 polymer ?
#
loop_
_entity_poly.entity_id
_entity_poly.type
_entity_poly.pdbx_seq_one_letter_code
_entity_poly.pdbx_strand_id
1 'polypeptide(L)'
;MWTLRLHSTWKLTSRSSQAIASFASCSPDAKARFLAYQILSQHLMSMTSDLRAIILTELLSSCPFETMKSAAINLLKESVERDFSSGKTHLFNSPVLFQQFLPRILSHEHLGTFEESLNHLVYGVNFYLYLLIRDKENQVSRSLLRGLHFVCAKYLSPRPVCGAKPISKPSTVSILRPTPARSVD
;
A
#
# COMPACT_ATOMS: atom_id res chain seq x y z
N MET A 1 -18.52 -17.46 -26.86
CA MET A 1 -17.36 -18.38 -26.94
C MET A 1 -16.02 -17.76 -26.50
N TRP A 2 -15.91 -16.44 -26.28
CA TRP A 2 -14.68 -15.76 -25.86
C TRP A 2 -14.41 -15.77 -24.35
N THR A 3 -15.45 -15.93 -23.53
CA THR A 3 -15.38 -15.90 -22.07
C THR A 3 -14.71 -17.14 -21.48
N LEU A 4 -14.91 -18.33 -22.05
CA LEU A 4 -14.33 -19.59 -21.55
C LEU A 4 -12.81 -19.66 -21.73
N ARG A 5 -12.29 -19.13 -22.84
CA ARG A 5 -10.84 -19.16 -23.14
C ARG A 5 -10.08 -18.14 -22.30
N LEU A 6 -10.67 -16.97 -22.04
CA LEU A 6 -10.14 -16.01 -21.06
C LEU A 6 -10.15 -16.62 -19.65
N HIS A 7 -11.20 -17.39 -19.32
CA HIS A 7 -11.36 -17.97 -17.99
C HIS A 7 -10.31 -19.03 -17.63
N SER A 8 -9.86 -19.81 -18.62
CA SER A 8 -8.79 -20.79 -18.43
C SER A 8 -7.41 -20.16 -18.39
N THR A 9 -7.16 -19.13 -19.21
CA THR A 9 -5.84 -18.49 -19.29
C THR A 9 -5.52 -17.68 -18.05
N TRP A 10 -6.50 -16.95 -17.47
CA TRP A 10 -6.25 -16.20 -16.23
C TRP A 10 -5.96 -17.12 -15.04
N LYS A 11 -6.66 -18.26 -14.94
CA LYS A 11 -6.41 -19.24 -13.87
C LYS A 11 -5.01 -19.82 -13.98
N LEU A 12 -4.55 -20.06 -15.20
CA LEU A 12 -3.20 -20.57 -15.42
C LEU A 12 -2.14 -19.53 -15.06
N THR A 13 -2.33 -18.27 -15.44
CA THR A 13 -1.39 -17.18 -15.11
C THR A 13 -1.39 -16.81 -13.63
N SER A 14 -2.53 -16.92 -12.96
CA SER A 14 -2.62 -16.76 -11.50
C SER A 14 -1.87 -17.87 -10.78
N ARG A 15 -2.09 -19.13 -11.18
CA ARG A 15 -1.37 -20.28 -10.61
C ARG A 15 0.13 -20.24 -10.86
N SER A 16 0.58 -19.85 -12.05
CA SER A 16 2.01 -19.70 -12.34
C SER A 16 2.63 -18.60 -11.48
N SER A 17 1.96 -17.45 -11.36
CA SER A 17 2.42 -16.33 -10.53
C SER A 17 2.49 -16.71 -9.05
N GLN A 18 1.49 -17.46 -8.53
CA GLN A 18 1.48 -17.97 -7.16
C GLN A 18 2.58 -19.01 -6.92
N ALA A 19 2.87 -19.89 -7.88
CA ALA A 19 3.95 -20.85 -7.78
C ALA A 19 5.33 -20.17 -7.72
N ILE A 20 5.56 -19.18 -8.60
CA ILE A 20 6.80 -18.40 -8.61
C ILE A 20 6.94 -17.61 -7.30
N ALA A 21 5.85 -16.98 -6.83
CA ALA A 21 5.82 -16.26 -5.57
C ALA A 21 6.15 -17.17 -4.38
N SER A 22 5.58 -18.37 -4.33
CA SER A 22 5.86 -19.36 -3.28
C SER A 22 7.33 -19.79 -3.30
N PHE A 23 7.87 -20.04 -4.49
CA PHE A 23 9.29 -20.39 -4.65
C PHE A 23 10.22 -19.23 -4.20
N ALA A 24 9.88 -17.98 -4.55
CA ALA A 24 10.60 -16.79 -4.13
C ALA A 24 10.56 -16.58 -2.59
N SER A 25 9.52 -17.06 -1.91
CA SER A 25 9.38 -16.94 -0.46
C SER A 25 9.99 -18.11 0.32
N CYS A 26 9.92 -19.34 -0.20
CA CYS A 26 10.31 -20.56 0.53
C CYS A 26 11.74 -21.04 0.24
N SER A 27 12.41 -20.54 -0.80
CA SER A 27 13.75 -21.03 -1.17
C SER A 27 14.79 -20.67 -0.09
N PRO A 28 15.62 -21.63 0.37
CA PRO A 28 16.67 -21.37 1.35
C PRO A 28 17.82 -20.54 0.76
N ASP A 29 18.08 -20.67 -0.54
CA ASP A 29 19.12 -19.89 -1.23
C ASP A 29 18.62 -18.49 -1.58
N ALA A 30 19.40 -17.48 -1.19
CA ALA A 30 19.10 -16.07 -1.45
C ALA A 30 19.17 -15.73 -2.95
N LYS A 31 20.09 -16.35 -3.71
CA LYS A 31 20.20 -16.10 -5.15
C LYS A 31 19.00 -16.65 -5.90
N ALA A 32 18.57 -17.86 -5.59
CA ALA A 32 17.35 -18.46 -6.14
C ALA A 32 16.10 -17.63 -5.83
N ARG A 33 15.95 -17.10 -4.62
CA ARG A 33 14.83 -16.19 -4.25
C ARG A 33 14.82 -14.92 -5.11
N PHE A 34 15.99 -14.29 -5.29
CA PHE A 34 16.12 -13.09 -6.11
C PHE A 34 15.78 -13.37 -7.57
N LEU A 35 16.29 -14.47 -8.14
CA LEU A 35 15.96 -14.87 -9.51
C LEU A 35 14.47 -15.16 -9.69
N ALA A 36 13.83 -15.82 -8.72
CA ALA A 36 12.40 -16.06 -8.74
C ALA A 36 11.59 -14.75 -8.74
N TYR A 37 12.00 -13.77 -7.93
CA TYR A 37 11.39 -12.44 -7.95
C TYR A 37 11.59 -11.72 -9.28
N GLN A 38 12.78 -11.80 -9.88
CA GLN A 38 13.06 -11.23 -11.20
C GLN A 38 12.17 -11.86 -12.28
N ILE A 39 12.01 -13.19 -12.26
CA ILE A 39 11.12 -13.92 -13.18
C ILE A 39 9.67 -13.47 -12.96
N LEU A 40 9.23 -13.31 -11.71
CA LEU A 40 7.88 -12.83 -11.40
C LEU A 40 7.64 -11.41 -11.94
N SER A 41 8.59 -10.49 -11.72
CA SER A 41 8.51 -9.13 -12.27
C SER A 41 8.41 -9.18 -13.80
N GLN A 42 9.35 -9.86 -14.48
CA GLN A 42 9.32 -9.99 -15.94
C GLN A 42 8.03 -10.62 -16.46
N HIS A 43 7.51 -11.63 -15.76
CA HIS A 43 6.25 -12.28 -16.09
C HIS A 43 5.08 -11.30 -16.03
N LEU A 44 4.92 -10.59 -14.91
CA LEU A 44 3.88 -9.54 -14.75
C LEU A 44 4.01 -8.46 -15.82
N MET A 45 5.24 -8.10 -16.15
CA MET A 45 5.57 -7.10 -17.15
C MET A 45 5.24 -7.52 -18.59
N SER A 46 5.04 -8.81 -18.87
CA SER A 46 4.57 -9.28 -20.18
C SER A 46 3.03 -9.30 -20.30
N MET A 47 2.30 -9.06 -19.20
CA MET A 47 0.84 -9.13 -19.16
C MET A 47 0.18 -7.79 -19.52
N THR A 48 -1.12 -7.84 -19.80
CA THR A 48 -1.96 -6.65 -19.91
C THR A 48 -2.13 -5.97 -18.54
N SER A 49 -2.45 -4.66 -18.54
CA SER A 49 -2.66 -3.89 -17.31
C SER A 49 -3.70 -4.53 -16.39
N ASP A 50 -4.78 -5.07 -16.97
CA ASP A 50 -5.90 -5.62 -16.21
C ASP A 50 -5.53 -6.94 -15.53
N LEU A 51 -4.86 -7.84 -16.24
CA LEU A 51 -4.38 -9.10 -15.67
C LEU A 51 -3.34 -8.85 -14.58
N ARG A 52 -2.40 -7.94 -14.84
CA ARG A 52 -1.38 -7.55 -13.86
C ARG A 52 -2.00 -6.98 -12.59
N ALA A 53 -3.03 -6.13 -12.71
CA ALA A 53 -3.75 -5.58 -11.56
C ALA A 53 -4.47 -6.66 -10.74
N ILE A 54 -5.06 -7.66 -11.41
CA ILE A 54 -5.69 -8.81 -10.75
C ILE A 54 -4.64 -9.61 -9.98
N ILE A 55 -3.52 -9.99 -10.61
CA ILE A 55 -2.47 -10.77 -9.95
C ILE A 55 -1.86 -10.01 -8.77
N LEU A 56 -1.57 -8.71 -8.93
CA LEU A 56 -1.07 -7.89 -7.83
C LEU A 56 -2.07 -7.78 -6.68
N THR A 57 -3.37 -7.72 -6.98
CA THR A 57 -4.43 -7.74 -5.95
C THR A 57 -4.44 -9.06 -5.19
N GLU A 58 -4.32 -10.19 -5.91
CA GLU A 58 -4.22 -11.52 -5.29
C GLU A 58 -2.95 -11.66 -4.44
N LEU A 59 -1.80 -11.16 -4.91
CA LEU A 59 -0.55 -11.20 -4.16
C LEU A 59 -0.63 -10.37 -2.87
N LEU A 60 -1.25 -9.19 -2.91
CA LEU A 60 -1.41 -8.35 -1.72
C LEU A 60 -2.43 -8.90 -0.71
N SER A 61 -3.43 -9.65 -1.17
CA SER A 61 -4.58 -10.03 -0.32
C SER A 61 -4.59 -11.50 0.10
N SER A 62 -4.17 -12.39 -0.79
CA SER A 62 -4.33 -13.84 -0.66
C SER A 62 -3.00 -14.59 -0.51
N CYS A 63 -1.86 -13.91 -0.63
CA CYS A 63 -0.56 -14.55 -0.46
C CYS A 63 -0.33 -14.88 1.02
N PRO A 64 0.09 -16.11 1.38
CA PRO A 64 0.39 -16.47 2.76
C PRO A 64 1.75 -15.95 3.24
N PHE A 65 2.57 -15.36 2.35
CA PHE A 65 3.93 -14.92 2.67
C PHE A 65 4.01 -13.40 2.81
N GLU A 66 4.26 -12.91 4.02
CA GLU A 66 4.30 -11.46 4.30
C GLU A 66 5.44 -10.73 3.59
N THR A 67 6.58 -11.42 3.42
CA THR A 67 7.70 -10.94 2.63
C THR A 67 7.31 -10.71 1.17
N MET A 68 6.49 -11.58 0.58
CA MET A 68 5.99 -11.43 -0.77
C MET A 68 4.91 -10.35 -0.86
N LYS A 69 4.00 -10.23 0.12
CA LYS A 69 3.04 -9.11 0.14
C LYS A 69 3.76 -7.76 0.12
N SER A 70 4.82 -7.65 0.90
CA SER A 70 5.69 -6.46 0.93
C SER A 70 6.39 -6.23 -0.41
N ALA A 71 6.94 -7.29 -1.01
CA ALA A 71 7.57 -7.22 -2.33
C ALA A 71 6.57 -6.91 -3.46
N ALA A 72 5.30 -7.32 -3.32
CA ALA A 72 4.23 -7.02 -4.27
C ALA A 72 3.91 -5.51 -4.34
N ILE A 73 4.16 -4.76 -3.27
CA ILE A 73 4.08 -3.29 -3.29
C ILE A 73 5.12 -2.70 -4.23
N ASN A 74 6.34 -3.25 -4.24
CA ASN A 74 7.37 -2.85 -5.20
C ASN A 74 7.02 -3.25 -6.64
N LEU A 75 6.49 -4.47 -6.86
CA LEU A 75 6.00 -4.88 -8.17
C LEU A 75 4.87 -3.96 -8.67
N LEU A 76 4.01 -3.48 -7.78
CA LEU A 76 2.99 -2.49 -8.08
C LEU A 76 3.64 -1.15 -8.48
N LYS A 77 4.64 -0.69 -7.73
CA LYS A 77 5.41 0.53 -8.08
C LYS A 77 6.02 0.44 -9.48
N GLU A 78 6.68 -0.68 -9.80
CA GLU A 78 7.26 -0.94 -11.13
C GLU A 78 6.19 -0.91 -12.24
N SER A 79 5.01 -1.47 -11.95
CA SER A 79 3.88 -1.49 -12.88
C SER A 79 3.35 -0.09 -13.18
N VAL A 80 3.21 0.72 -12.12
CA VAL A 80 2.78 2.11 -12.18
C VAL A 80 3.79 2.95 -12.95
N GLU A 81 5.08 2.83 -12.63
CA GLU A 81 6.16 3.57 -13.28
C GLU A 81 6.21 3.34 -14.80
N ARG A 82 6.07 2.08 -15.21
CA ARG A 82 5.99 1.72 -16.62
C ARG A 82 4.79 2.36 -17.30
N ASP A 83 3.61 2.23 -16.71
CA ASP A 83 2.37 2.66 -17.35
C ASP A 83 2.29 4.18 -17.43
N PHE A 84 2.84 4.89 -16.45
CA PHE A 84 3.03 6.35 -16.52
C PHE A 84 3.99 6.74 -17.64
N SER A 85 5.11 6.02 -17.78
CA SER A 85 6.12 6.32 -18.82
C SER A 85 5.61 6.05 -20.24
N SER A 86 4.62 5.17 -20.39
CA SER A 86 4.04 4.81 -21.69
C SER A 86 3.12 5.88 -22.29
N GLY A 87 2.65 6.86 -21.49
CA GLY A 87 1.74 7.93 -21.93
C GLY A 87 0.33 7.48 -22.33
N LYS A 88 0.02 6.18 -22.23
CA LYS A 88 -1.28 5.60 -22.59
C LYS A 88 -2.22 5.60 -21.38
N THR A 89 -3.53 5.68 -21.62
CA THR A 89 -4.56 5.55 -20.58
C THR A 89 -4.62 4.11 -20.07
N HIS A 90 -3.90 3.83 -18.99
CA HIS A 90 -3.88 2.55 -18.32
C HIS A 90 -4.61 2.60 -16.97
N LEU A 91 -5.04 1.44 -16.49
CA LEU A 91 -5.68 1.27 -15.17
C LEU A 91 -4.82 1.88 -14.04
N PHE A 92 -3.49 1.77 -14.16
CA PHE A 92 -2.54 2.28 -13.16
C PHE A 92 -2.35 3.81 -13.19
N ASN A 93 -2.79 4.48 -14.26
CA ASN A 93 -2.79 5.94 -14.38
C ASN A 93 -4.14 6.55 -13.93
N SER A 94 -5.08 5.73 -13.48
CA SER A 94 -6.43 6.12 -13.08
C SER A 94 -6.54 6.29 -11.56
N PRO A 95 -7.43 7.19 -11.06
CA PRO A 95 -7.76 7.28 -9.63
C PRO A 95 -8.27 5.96 -9.02
N VAL A 96 -8.73 5.00 -9.85
CA VAL A 96 -9.16 3.67 -9.42
C VAL A 96 -8.03 2.88 -8.75
N LEU A 97 -6.78 3.08 -9.16
CA LEU A 97 -5.61 2.49 -8.52
C LEU A 97 -5.62 2.73 -7.01
N PHE A 98 -5.87 3.98 -6.60
CA PHE A 98 -5.85 4.38 -5.19
C PHE A 98 -7.00 3.77 -4.41
N GLN A 99 -8.17 3.64 -5.03
CA GLN A 99 -9.32 3.03 -4.37
C GLN A 99 -9.13 1.53 -4.14
N GLN A 100 -8.44 0.84 -5.06
CA GLN A 100 -8.27 -0.60 -4.99
C GLN A 100 -7.05 -1.04 -4.17
N PHE A 101 -5.90 -0.39 -4.37
CA PHE A 101 -4.62 -0.85 -3.81
C PHE A 101 -4.28 -0.18 -2.48
N LEU A 102 -4.59 1.10 -2.32
CA LEU A 102 -4.17 1.87 -1.13
C LEU A 102 -4.77 1.30 0.18
N PRO A 103 -6.06 0.93 0.23
CA PRO A 103 -6.62 0.26 1.41
C PRO A 103 -5.94 -1.08 1.70
N ARG A 104 -5.49 -1.81 0.68
CA ARG A 104 -4.85 -3.13 0.85
C ARG A 104 -3.42 -3.00 1.35
N ILE A 105 -2.69 -2.00 0.89
CA ILE A 105 -1.31 -1.70 1.32
C ILE A 105 -1.29 -1.18 2.76
N LEU A 106 -2.30 -0.42 3.16
CA LEU A 106 -2.38 0.19 4.50
C LEU A 106 -3.22 -0.63 5.50
N SER A 107 -3.87 -1.69 5.03
CA SER A 107 -4.54 -2.63 5.93
C SER A 107 -3.49 -3.55 6.56
N HIS A 108 -3.15 -3.27 7.82
CA HIS A 108 -2.22 -4.08 8.62
C HIS A 108 -2.89 -5.27 9.31
N GLU A 109 -3.97 -5.81 8.74
CA GLU A 109 -4.63 -6.97 9.34
C GLU A 109 -3.73 -8.20 9.20
N HIS A 110 -3.07 -8.56 10.31
CA HIS A 110 -2.33 -9.81 10.53
C HIS A 110 -1.01 -9.98 9.77
N LEU A 111 -0.21 -8.92 9.65
CA LEU A 111 1.20 -9.06 9.25
C LEU A 111 1.94 -9.76 10.41
N GLY A 112 2.53 -10.92 10.16
CA GLY A 112 3.03 -11.87 11.16
C GLY A 112 3.90 -11.26 12.26
N THR A 113 5.21 -11.18 12.03
CA THR A 113 6.15 -10.57 12.98
C THR A 113 6.11 -9.03 12.92
N PHE A 114 6.58 -8.38 13.98
CA PHE A 114 6.74 -6.92 13.99
C PHE A 114 7.63 -6.43 12.83
N GLU A 115 8.70 -7.18 12.53
CA GLU A 115 9.62 -6.86 11.44
C GLU A 115 8.92 -6.91 10.08
N GLU A 116 8.11 -7.94 9.81
CA GLU A 116 7.31 -8.03 8.58
C GLU A 116 6.27 -6.92 8.48
N SER A 117 5.65 -6.57 9.61
CA SER A 117 4.69 -5.46 9.69
C SER A 117 5.35 -4.12 9.35
N LEU A 118 6.54 -3.89 9.90
CA LEU A 118 7.33 -2.68 9.68
C LEU A 118 7.84 -2.63 8.23
N ASN A 119 8.34 -3.74 7.70
CA ASN A 119 8.77 -3.83 6.31
C ASN A 119 7.61 -3.48 5.36
N HIS A 120 6.45 -4.10 5.55
CA HIS A 120 5.26 -3.81 4.74
C HIS A 120 4.86 -2.33 4.79
N LEU A 121 4.85 -1.74 6.00
CA LEU A 121 4.56 -0.31 6.17
C LEU A 121 5.58 0.57 5.44
N VAL A 122 6.88 0.26 5.56
CA VAL A 122 7.95 1.00 4.88
C VAL A 122 7.77 0.93 3.36
N TYR A 123 7.48 -0.25 2.81
CA TYR A 123 7.19 -0.38 1.38
C TYR A 123 5.93 0.41 0.97
N GLY A 124 4.88 0.38 1.80
CA GLY A 124 3.65 1.14 1.56
C GLY A 124 3.87 2.66 1.58
N VAL A 125 4.61 3.16 2.56
CA VAL A 125 4.98 4.58 2.68
C VAL A 125 5.91 5.01 1.54
N ASN A 126 6.87 4.16 1.13
CA ASN A 126 7.73 4.44 -0.01
C ASN A 126 6.95 4.52 -1.31
N PHE A 127 5.98 3.63 -1.52
CA PHE A 127 5.08 3.69 -2.66
C PHE A 127 4.23 4.97 -2.63
N TYR A 128 3.70 5.34 -1.47
CA TYR A 128 2.98 6.60 -1.28
C TYR A 128 3.84 7.83 -1.62
N LEU A 129 5.07 7.89 -1.13
CA LEU A 129 6.00 8.98 -1.40
C LEU A 129 6.32 9.07 -2.89
N TYR A 130 6.52 7.93 -3.56
CA TYR A 130 6.72 7.88 -5.01
C TYR A 130 5.55 8.51 -5.77
N LEU A 131 4.30 8.19 -5.39
CA LEU A 131 3.12 8.76 -6.02
C LEU A 131 3.04 10.28 -5.83
N LEU A 132 3.39 10.79 -4.64
CA LEU A 132 3.41 12.23 -4.37
C LEU A 132 4.46 12.99 -5.20
N ILE A 133 5.67 12.44 -5.29
CA ILE A 133 6.74 13.03 -6.10
C ILE A 133 6.31 13.05 -7.57
N ARG A 134 5.79 11.92 -8.05
CA ARG A 134 5.40 11.77 -9.45
C ARG A 134 4.21 12.64 -9.83
N ASP A 135 3.33 12.87 -8.88
CA ASP A 135 2.19 13.73 -9.08
C ASP A 135 2.58 15.21 -9.26
N LYS A 136 3.52 15.70 -8.44
CA LYS A 136 4.09 17.05 -8.59
C LYS A 136 4.64 17.29 -10.00
N GLU A 137 5.17 16.24 -10.63
CA GLU A 137 5.72 16.29 -11.99
C GLU A 137 4.65 16.23 -13.08
N ASN A 138 3.55 15.50 -12.87
CA ASN A 138 2.58 15.17 -13.94
C ASN A 138 1.19 15.83 -13.82
N GLN A 139 0.92 16.64 -12.78
CA GLN A 139 -0.36 17.34 -12.55
C GLN A 139 -1.62 16.45 -12.57
N VAL A 140 -1.57 15.21 -12.09
CA VAL A 140 -2.66 14.22 -12.23
C VAL A 140 -3.76 14.38 -11.16
N SER A 141 -3.69 15.37 -10.25
CA SER A 141 -4.05 15.14 -8.83
C SER A 141 -5.05 16.01 -8.11
N ARG A 142 -6.03 16.57 -8.83
CA ARG A 142 -7.22 17.02 -8.10
C ARG A 142 -8.03 15.86 -7.50
N SER A 143 -7.86 14.64 -8.01
CA SER A 143 -8.48 13.40 -7.51
C SER A 143 -7.58 12.62 -6.54
N LEU A 144 -6.26 12.61 -6.76
CA LEU A 144 -5.26 11.92 -5.93
C LEU A 144 -5.27 12.46 -4.50
N LEU A 145 -5.18 13.78 -4.32
CA LEU A 145 -5.18 14.44 -3.01
C LEU A 145 -6.47 14.19 -2.20
N ARG A 146 -7.63 14.07 -2.86
CA ARG A 146 -8.91 13.81 -2.17
C ARG A 146 -9.03 12.37 -1.68
N GLY A 147 -8.61 11.40 -2.51
CA GLY A 147 -8.54 9.99 -2.11
C GLY A 147 -7.53 9.78 -0.98
N LEU A 148 -6.39 10.48 -1.06
CA LEU A 148 -5.33 10.42 -0.07
C LEU A 148 -5.74 10.99 1.30
N HIS A 149 -6.37 12.17 1.35
CA HIS A 149 -6.80 12.76 2.63
C HIS A 149 -7.74 11.82 3.39
N PHE A 150 -8.66 11.15 2.69
CA PHE A 150 -9.55 10.16 3.28
C PHE A 150 -8.80 8.94 3.83
N VAL A 151 -7.81 8.43 3.09
CA VAL A 151 -7.06 7.24 3.48
C VAL A 151 -6.06 7.54 4.60
N CYS A 152 -5.33 8.65 4.55
CA CYS A 152 -4.44 9.06 5.63
C CYS A 152 -5.22 9.32 6.94
N ALA A 153 -6.37 9.99 6.88
CA ALA A 153 -7.21 10.19 8.05
C ALA A 153 -7.70 8.87 8.66
N LYS A 154 -7.96 7.85 7.84
CA LYS A 154 -8.49 6.55 8.27
C LYS A 154 -7.43 5.56 8.77
N TYR A 155 -6.24 5.56 8.16
CA TYR A 155 -5.22 4.52 8.40
C TYR A 155 -3.94 5.02 9.07
N LEU A 156 -3.58 6.31 8.92
CA LEU A 156 -2.36 6.90 9.52
C LEU A 156 -2.64 7.76 10.76
N SER A 157 -3.90 8.00 11.11
CA SER A 157 -4.22 8.59 12.42
C SER A 157 -3.70 7.67 13.53
N PRO A 158 -2.98 8.20 14.53
CA PRO A 158 -2.47 7.38 15.63
C PRO A 158 -3.65 6.68 16.30
N ARG A 159 -3.73 5.36 16.16
CA ARG A 159 -4.68 4.58 16.94
C ARG A 159 -4.29 4.76 18.41
N PRO A 160 -5.24 5.03 19.31
CA PRO A 160 -4.93 5.02 20.73
C PRO A 160 -4.33 3.66 21.06
N VAL A 161 -3.10 3.68 21.57
CA VAL A 161 -2.37 2.48 21.97
C VAL A 161 -3.25 1.71 22.96
N CYS A 162 -3.72 0.52 22.57
CA CYS A 162 -4.40 -0.41 23.47
C CYS A 162 -3.43 -0.76 24.61
N GLY A 163 -3.57 -0.06 25.74
CA GLY A 163 -2.70 -0.21 26.90
C GLY A 163 -2.62 1.03 27.80
N ALA A 164 -2.96 2.22 27.31
CA ALA A 164 -3.07 3.39 28.18
C ALA A 164 -4.41 3.35 28.94
N LYS A 165 -4.37 2.95 30.22
CA LYS A 165 -5.48 3.22 31.16
C LYS A 165 -5.82 4.72 31.05
N PRO A 166 -7.11 5.09 31.01
CA PRO A 166 -7.49 6.49 30.99
C PRO A 166 -6.93 7.14 32.25
N ILE A 167 -5.98 8.06 32.07
CA ILE A 167 -5.61 8.99 33.13
C ILE A 167 -6.87 9.79 33.39
N SER A 168 -7.49 9.49 34.53
CA SER A 168 -8.57 10.26 35.11
C SER A 168 -8.22 11.75 35.01
N LYS A 169 -9.13 12.52 34.41
CA LYS A 169 -9.07 13.98 34.41
C LYS A 169 -8.72 14.47 35.83
N PRO A 170 -7.66 15.27 36.04
CA PRO A 170 -7.65 16.19 37.15
C PRO A 170 -8.41 17.44 36.72
N SER A 171 -9.61 17.55 37.28
CA SER A 171 -10.34 18.75 37.68
C SER A 171 -9.72 20.11 37.32
N THR A 172 -10.52 20.91 36.62
CA THR A 172 -10.66 22.37 36.73
C THR A 172 -9.59 23.08 37.55
N VAL A 173 -8.55 23.61 36.88
CA VAL A 173 -7.75 24.70 37.43
C VAL A 173 -8.49 25.99 37.09
N SER A 174 -9.13 26.55 38.12
CA SER A 174 -9.80 27.84 38.08
C SER A 174 -8.85 28.94 37.61
N ILE A 175 -9.26 29.62 36.54
CA ILE A 175 -8.67 30.88 36.06
C ILE A 175 -8.88 31.93 37.16
N LEU A 176 -7.84 32.24 37.93
CA LEU A 176 -7.85 33.43 38.79
C LEU A 176 -7.50 34.64 37.91
N ARG A 177 -8.51 35.48 37.67
CA ARG A 177 -8.35 36.81 37.07
C ARG A 177 -7.46 37.70 37.94
N PRO A 178 -6.61 38.56 37.37
CA PRO A 178 -5.99 39.64 38.12
C PRO A 178 -7.02 40.75 38.37
N THR A 179 -7.31 41.05 39.63
CA THR A 179 -8.04 42.26 40.05
C THR A 179 -7.08 43.46 40.17
N PRO A 180 -7.50 44.66 39.75
CA PRO A 180 -6.67 45.86 39.79
C PRO A 180 -6.62 46.46 41.20
N ALA A 181 -5.42 46.81 41.69
CA ALA A 181 -5.28 47.61 42.89
C ALA A 181 -5.50 49.09 42.57
N ARG A 182 -6.45 49.69 43.29
CA ARG A 182 -6.83 51.10 43.27
C ARG A 182 -5.87 51.88 44.19
N SER A 183 -5.59 53.13 43.81
CA SER A 183 -4.75 54.14 44.47
C SER A 183 -5.28 54.62 45.83
N VAL A 184 -4.45 55.46 46.49
CA VAL A 184 -4.62 56.34 47.68
C VAL A 184 -3.82 55.77 48.87
N ASP A 185 -2.81 56.42 49.44
CA ASP A 185 -2.53 57.86 49.64
C ASP A 185 -1.35 58.44 48.83
#